data_AF-A0A842VWX8-F1
#
_entry.id   AF-A0A842VWX8-F1
#
_cell.length_a   1.000
_cell.length_b   1.000
_cell.length_c   1.000
_cell.angle_alpha   90.00
_cell.angle_beta   90.00
_cell.angle_gamma   90.00
#
_symmetry.space_group_name_H-M   'P 1'
#
loop_
_entity.id
_entity.type
_entity.pdbx_description
1 polymer ?
#
loop_
_entity_poly.entity_id
_entity_poly.type
_entity_poly.pdbx_seq_one_letter_code
_entity_poly.pdbx_strand_id
1 'polypeptide(L)'
;MFKKKKIREEFEDYFKSGNETMIKKMLDENPWLLNEWQGKMDENVSEQSLIVSALGVMIDENGGDPVPIDDVLFSLRVDFKTKKDDDTVKQMLNDAETLGYCKPTQGGWLLTPEGERICDDYLNSHIDLLGSEI
;
A
#
# COMPACT_ATOMS: atom_id res chain seq x y z
N MET A 1 7.91 -7.76 31.61
CA MET A 1 8.04 -6.83 30.47
C MET A 1 8.80 -7.42 29.27
N PHE A 2 9.80 -8.29 29.45
CA PHE A 2 10.54 -8.94 28.35
C PHE A 2 9.67 -9.71 27.34
N LYS A 3 8.64 -10.45 27.79
CA LYS A 3 7.73 -11.18 26.89
C LYS A 3 6.96 -10.27 25.94
N LYS A 4 6.42 -9.15 26.44
CA LYS A 4 5.72 -8.16 25.60
C LYS A 4 6.62 -7.55 24.53
N LYS A 5 7.89 -7.26 24.88
CA LYS A 5 8.87 -6.73 23.92
C LYS A 5 9.13 -7.72 22.78
N LYS A 6 9.35 -8.99 23.11
CA LYS A 6 9.57 -10.04 22.11
C LYS A 6 8.36 -10.23 21.18
N ILE A 7 7.15 -10.20 21.76
CA ILE A 7 5.89 -10.28 20.99
C ILE A 7 5.75 -9.09 20.02
N ARG A 8 6.19 -7.88 20.39
CA ARG A 8 6.21 -6.74 19.45
C ARG A 8 7.19 -6.93 18.31
N GLU A 9 8.40 -7.39 18.60
CA GLU A 9 9.44 -7.59 17.59
C GLU A 9 9.00 -8.65 16.58
N GLU A 10 8.44 -9.77 17.06
CA GLU A 10 7.88 -10.82 16.20
C GLU A 10 6.68 -10.29 15.39
N PHE A 11 5.80 -9.50 16.01
CA PHE A 11 4.67 -8.89 15.30
C PHE A 11 5.13 -7.90 14.22
N GLU A 12 6.14 -7.09 14.49
CA GLU A 12 6.72 -6.14 13.54
C GLU A 12 7.32 -6.85 12.33
N ASP A 13 8.01 -7.97 12.54
CA ASP A 13 8.56 -8.77 11.45
C ASP A 13 7.45 -9.37 10.57
N TYR A 14 6.40 -9.95 11.19
CA TYR A 14 5.27 -10.46 10.42
C TYR A 14 4.53 -9.34 9.69
N PHE A 15 4.37 -8.19 10.33
CA PHE A 15 3.72 -7.02 9.76
C PHE A 15 4.49 -6.47 8.56
N LYS A 16 5.81 -6.32 8.65
CA LYS A 16 6.68 -5.90 7.53
C LYS A 16 6.71 -6.91 6.39
N SER A 17 6.57 -8.20 6.69
CA SER A 17 6.56 -9.26 5.68
C SER A 17 5.20 -9.48 5.01
N GLY A 18 4.15 -8.73 5.41
CA GLY A 18 2.80 -8.92 4.86
C GLY A 18 2.16 -10.27 5.20
N ASN A 19 2.64 -10.98 6.22
CA ASN A 19 2.15 -12.32 6.55
C ASN A 19 0.82 -12.26 7.33
N GLU A 20 -0.28 -12.02 6.61
CA GLU A 20 -1.61 -11.81 7.18
C GLU A 20 -2.05 -12.93 8.14
N THR A 21 -1.71 -14.17 7.83
CA THR A 21 -2.13 -15.32 8.65
C THR A 21 -1.52 -15.24 10.03
N MET A 22 -0.23 -14.90 10.12
CA MET A 22 0.47 -14.75 11.39
C MET A 22 0.09 -13.45 12.09
N ILE A 23 -0.16 -12.37 11.35
CA ILE A 23 -0.68 -11.11 11.90
C ILE A 23 -2.03 -11.36 12.59
N LYS A 24 -3.00 -11.98 11.89
CA LYS A 24 -4.33 -12.32 12.45
C LYS A 24 -4.19 -13.19 13.70
N LYS A 25 -3.37 -14.24 13.63
CA LYS A 25 -3.13 -15.13 14.77
C LYS A 25 -2.53 -14.39 15.98
N MET A 26 -1.56 -13.51 15.77
CA MET A 26 -0.95 -12.76 16.86
C MET A 26 -1.89 -11.71 17.45
N LEU A 27 -2.75 -11.07 16.64
CA LEU A 27 -3.78 -10.16 17.12
C LEU A 27 -4.83 -10.89 17.97
N ASP A 28 -5.25 -12.09 17.57
CA ASP A 28 -6.18 -12.92 18.33
C ASP A 28 -5.58 -13.35 19.68
N GLU A 29 -4.31 -13.79 19.67
CA GLU A 29 -3.61 -14.20 20.89
C GLU A 29 -3.22 -13.01 21.80
N ASN A 30 -3.05 -11.82 21.22
CA ASN A 30 -2.60 -10.61 21.91
C ASN A 30 -3.40 -9.36 21.48
N PRO A 31 -4.66 -9.20 21.91
CA PRO A 31 -5.53 -8.10 21.47
C PRO A 31 -5.01 -6.70 21.81
N TRP A 32 -4.10 -6.59 22.78
CA TRP A 32 -3.44 -5.33 23.13
C TRP A 32 -2.49 -4.81 22.04
N LEU A 33 -2.07 -5.68 21.09
CA LEU A 33 -1.29 -5.27 19.93
C LEU A 33 -2.10 -4.34 19.04
N LEU A 34 -3.39 -4.60 18.84
CA LEU A 34 -4.29 -3.72 18.07
C LEU A 34 -4.24 -2.28 18.59
N ASN A 35 -4.39 -2.07 19.90
CA ASN A 35 -4.34 -0.72 20.48
C ASN A 35 -2.97 -0.04 20.35
N GLU A 36 -1.88 -0.80 20.33
CA GLU A 36 -0.53 -0.25 20.18
C GLU A 36 -0.14 -0.03 18.71
N TRP A 37 -0.74 -0.77 17.79
CA TRP A 37 -0.39 -0.80 16.38
C TRP A 37 -1.42 -0.17 15.47
N GLN A 38 -2.61 0.17 15.94
CA GLN A 38 -3.66 0.81 15.14
C GLN A 38 -3.12 2.04 14.40
N GLY A 39 -2.37 2.92 15.08
CA GLY A 39 -1.76 4.08 14.43
C GLY A 39 -0.69 3.75 13.37
N LYS A 40 0.04 2.63 13.52
CA LYS A 40 1.03 2.18 12.52
C LYS A 40 0.40 1.39 11.38
N MET A 41 -0.69 0.70 11.66
CA MET A 41 -1.51 0.02 10.67
C MET A 41 -2.18 1.04 9.76
N ASP A 42 -2.73 2.11 10.32
CA ASP A 42 -3.32 3.19 9.55
C ASP A 42 -2.28 3.87 8.64
N GLU A 43 -1.04 4.07 9.13
CA GLU A 43 0.06 4.61 8.30
C GLU A 43 0.48 3.66 7.18
N ASN A 44 0.74 2.37 7.46
CA ASN A 44 1.16 1.41 6.43
C ASN A 44 0.06 1.11 5.40
N VAL A 45 -1.20 1.02 5.84
CA VAL A 45 -2.35 0.88 4.94
C VAL A 45 -2.50 2.13 4.10
N SER A 46 -2.31 3.32 4.68
CA SER A 46 -2.30 4.58 3.94
C SER A 46 -1.17 4.63 2.90
N GLU A 47 0.04 4.17 3.22
CA GLU A 47 1.15 4.12 2.28
C GLU A 47 0.93 3.10 1.15
N GLN A 48 0.34 1.94 1.45
CA GLN A 48 -0.01 0.95 0.42
C GLN A 48 -1.13 1.48 -0.49
N SER A 49 -2.18 2.06 0.08
CA SER A 49 -3.26 2.69 -0.69
C SER A 49 -2.75 3.83 -1.56
N LEU A 50 -1.78 4.62 -1.07
CA LEU A 50 -1.11 5.66 -1.84
C LEU A 50 -0.39 5.09 -3.08
N ILE A 51 0.39 4.01 -2.92
CA ILE A 51 1.11 3.37 -4.04
C ILE A 51 0.13 2.76 -5.04
N VAL A 52 -0.90 2.09 -4.55
CA VAL A 52 -1.99 1.52 -5.37
C VAL A 52 -2.71 2.62 -6.15
N SER A 53 -2.93 3.79 -5.54
CA SER A 53 -3.57 4.93 -6.18
C SER A 53 -2.67 5.58 -7.24
N ALA A 54 -1.38 5.75 -6.95
CA ALA A 54 -0.43 6.26 -7.94
C ALA A 54 -0.30 5.34 -9.15
N LEU A 55 -0.35 4.03 -8.93
CA LEU A 55 -0.44 3.06 -10.01
C LEU A 55 -1.75 3.20 -10.79
N GLY A 56 -2.89 3.36 -10.11
CA GLY A 56 -4.20 3.54 -10.74
C GLY A 56 -4.30 4.78 -11.62
N VAL A 57 -3.82 5.92 -11.15
CA VAL A 57 -3.75 7.18 -11.93
C VAL A 57 -2.99 6.96 -13.23
N MET A 58 -1.80 6.35 -13.16
CA MET A 58 -0.99 6.09 -14.35
C MET A 58 -1.63 5.06 -15.30
N ILE A 59 -2.34 4.07 -14.78
CA ILE A 59 -3.05 3.08 -15.62
C ILE A 59 -4.16 3.78 -16.40
N ASP A 60 -4.93 4.66 -15.77
CA ASP A 60 -6.00 5.42 -16.43
C ASP A 60 -5.43 6.33 -17.53
N GLU A 61 -4.35 7.06 -17.24
CA GLU A 61 -3.64 7.89 -18.21
C GLU A 61 -3.03 7.10 -19.37
N ASN A 62 -2.55 5.88 -19.09
CA ASN A 62 -1.93 5.00 -20.09
C ASN A 62 -2.96 4.10 -20.79
N GLY A 63 -4.27 4.37 -20.66
CA GLY A 63 -5.33 3.65 -21.38
C GLY A 63 -5.55 2.21 -20.95
N GLY A 64 -5.19 1.86 -19.71
CA GLY A 64 -5.34 0.52 -19.14
C GLY A 64 -4.12 -0.40 -19.31
N ASP A 65 -3.03 0.09 -19.89
CA ASP A 65 -1.82 -0.69 -20.13
C ASP A 65 -0.92 -0.81 -18.88
N PRO A 66 -0.09 -1.87 -18.77
CA PRO A 66 0.85 -2.03 -17.67
C PRO A 66 1.77 -0.83 -17.47
N VAL A 67 1.94 -0.42 -16.22
CA VAL A 67 2.70 0.79 -15.86
C VAL A 67 4.06 0.42 -15.27
N PRO A 68 5.18 0.92 -15.84
CA PRO A 68 6.51 0.73 -15.28
C PRO A 68 6.69 1.50 -13.97
N ILE A 69 7.64 1.07 -13.13
CA ILE A 69 7.90 1.69 -11.82
C ILE A 69 8.26 3.17 -11.96
N ASP A 70 8.97 3.56 -13.02
CA ASP A 70 9.35 4.95 -13.29
C ASP A 70 8.14 5.88 -13.39
N ASP A 71 7.03 5.39 -13.95
CA ASP A 71 5.79 6.16 -14.11
C ASP A 71 5.03 6.25 -12.78
N VAL A 72 5.04 5.18 -11.98
CA VAL A 72 4.51 5.23 -10.60
C VAL A 72 5.29 6.24 -9.75
N LEU A 73 6.62 6.26 -9.86
CA LEU A 73 7.49 7.23 -9.20
C LEU A 73 7.22 8.67 -9.66
N PHE A 74 6.90 8.84 -10.94
CA PHE A 74 6.53 10.13 -11.51
C PHE A 74 5.21 10.63 -10.90
N SER A 75 4.16 9.79 -10.90
CA SER A 75 2.86 10.14 -10.32
C SER A 75 2.96 10.46 -8.83
N LEU A 76 3.68 9.64 -8.05
CA LEU A 76 3.90 9.92 -6.63
C LEU A 76 4.46 11.32 -6.38
N ARG A 77 5.37 11.77 -7.26
CA ARG A 77 6.00 13.08 -7.14
C ARG A 77 5.09 14.22 -7.59
N VAL A 78 4.37 14.05 -8.70
CA VAL A 78 3.59 15.12 -9.33
C VAL A 78 2.22 15.24 -8.69
N ASP A 79 1.48 14.14 -8.61
CA ASP A 79 0.08 14.10 -8.18
C ASP A 79 -0.01 14.06 -6.66
N PHE A 80 0.74 13.14 -6.05
CA PHE A 80 0.69 12.91 -4.60
C PHE A 80 1.74 13.71 -3.81
N LYS A 81 2.56 14.53 -4.48
CA LYS A 81 3.59 15.41 -3.89
C LYS A 81 4.49 14.71 -2.87
N THR A 82 4.72 13.41 -3.09
CA THR A 82 5.45 12.52 -2.19
C THR A 82 6.68 11.97 -2.90
N LYS A 83 7.83 11.97 -2.22
CA LYS A 83 9.07 11.43 -2.75
C LYS A 83 9.40 10.12 -2.06
N LYS A 84 9.44 9.04 -2.82
CA LYS A 84 9.95 7.72 -2.41
C LYS A 84 11.07 7.29 -3.37
N ASP A 85 11.97 6.45 -2.90
CA ASP A 85 12.99 5.81 -3.73
C ASP A 85 12.45 4.57 -4.45
N ASP A 86 13.16 4.14 -5.48
CA ASP A 86 12.78 3.02 -6.35
C ASP A 86 12.62 1.70 -5.57
N ASP A 87 13.57 1.41 -4.69
CA ASP A 87 13.55 0.18 -3.87
C ASP A 87 12.33 0.15 -2.95
N THR A 88 11.97 1.29 -2.35
CA THR A 88 10.79 1.42 -1.49
C THR A 88 9.49 1.21 -2.27
N VAL A 89 9.35 1.88 -3.43
CA VAL A 89 8.15 1.72 -4.28
C VAL A 89 8.02 0.30 -4.77
N LYS A 90 9.13 -0.32 -5.19
CA LYS A 90 9.17 -1.71 -5.61
C LYS A 90 8.77 -2.67 -4.49
N GLN A 91 9.26 -2.45 -3.28
CA GLN A 91 8.87 -3.26 -2.13
C GLN A 91 7.36 -3.13 -1.86
N MET A 92 6.83 -1.91 -1.85
CA MET A 92 5.40 -1.67 -1.61
C MET A 92 4.51 -2.27 -2.70
N LEU A 93 4.95 -2.28 -3.97
CA LEU A 93 4.25 -2.97 -5.05
C LEU A 93 4.26 -4.49 -4.87
N ASN A 94 5.37 -5.09 -4.45
CA ASN A 94 5.42 -6.53 -4.13
C ASN A 94 4.54 -6.89 -2.92
N ASP A 95 4.47 -6.01 -1.92
CA ASP A 95 3.59 -6.20 -0.78
C ASP A 95 2.11 -6.10 -1.23
N ALA A 96 1.78 -5.11 -2.05
CA ALA A 96 0.45 -4.96 -2.65
C ALA A 96 0.07 -6.13 -3.57
N GLU A 97 1.05 -6.73 -4.26
CA GLU A 97 0.87 -7.98 -5.03
C GLU A 97 0.47 -9.14 -4.12
N THR A 98 1.19 -9.29 -3.01
CA THR A 98 0.95 -10.36 -2.03
C THR A 98 -0.45 -10.26 -1.43
N LEU A 99 -0.97 -9.04 -1.29
CA LEU A 99 -2.33 -8.74 -0.84
C LEU A 99 -3.38 -8.84 -1.96
N GLY A 100 -2.95 -9.05 -3.21
CA GLY A 100 -3.83 -9.22 -4.36
C GLY A 100 -4.38 -7.92 -4.92
N TYR A 101 -3.77 -6.76 -4.63
CA TYR A 101 -4.21 -5.45 -5.12
C TYR A 101 -3.65 -5.12 -6.50
N CYS A 102 -2.44 -5.60 -6.79
CA CYS A 102 -1.83 -5.45 -8.10
C CYS A 102 -1.20 -6.77 -8.56
N LYS A 103 -0.75 -6.79 -9.81
CA LYS A 103 -0.04 -7.92 -10.40
C LYS A 103 1.07 -7.43 -11.32
N PRO A 104 2.25 -8.07 -11.30
CA PRO A 104 3.30 -7.81 -12.26
C PRO A 104 2.91 -8.43 -13.61
N THR A 105 3.25 -7.74 -14.69
CA THR A 105 3.03 -8.19 -16.06
C THR A 105 4.24 -7.87 -16.94
N GLN A 106 4.21 -8.28 -18.22
CA GLN A 106 5.25 -7.92 -19.16
C GLN A 106 5.15 -6.44 -19.52
N GLY A 107 5.95 -5.60 -18.87
CA GLY A 107 6.00 -4.15 -19.10
C GLY A 107 5.80 -3.30 -17.85
N GLY A 108 5.32 -3.88 -16.75
CA GLY A 108 5.06 -3.13 -15.52
C GLY A 108 4.03 -3.79 -14.63
N TRP A 109 3.25 -2.97 -13.93
CA TRP A 109 2.25 -3.38 -12.96
C TRP A 109 0.84 -3.04 -13.45
N LEU A 110 -0.12 -3.86 -13.06
CA LEU A 110 -1.56 -3.60 -13.27
C LEU A 110 -2.31 -3.79 -11.95
N LEU A 111 -3.40 -3.05 -11.79
CA LEU A 111 -4.34 -3.28 -10.70
C LEU A 111 -5.18 -4.54 -10.93
N THR A 112 -5.61 -5.13 -9.83
CA THR A 112 -6.72 -6.08 -9.80
C THR A 112 -8.02 -5.32 -9.51
N PRO A 113 -9.20 -5.95 -9.66
CA PRO A 113 -10.46 -5.30 -9.28
C PRO A 113 -10.51 -4.83 -7.81
N GLU A 114 -9.80 -5.51 -6.92
CA GLU A 114 -9.70 -5.08 -5.51
C GLU A 114 -8.77 -3.88 -5.35
N GLY A 115 -7.67 -3.84 -6.12
CA GLY A 115 -6.78 -2.67 -6.15
C GLY A 115 -7.44 -1.43 -6.74
N GLU A 116 -8.26 -1.59 -7.79
CA GLU A 116 -9.09 -0.50 -8.34
C GLU A 116 -10.02 0.07 -7.28
N ARG A 117 -10.70 -0.80 -6.51
CA ARG A 117 -11.56 -0.37 -5.39
C ARG A 117 -10.80 0.44 -4.33
N ILE A 118 -9.58 -0.01 -3.97
CA ILE A 118 -8.73 0.70 -3.00
C ILE A 118 -8.26 2.05 -3.56
N CYS A 119 -7.89 2.10 -4.84
CA CYS A 119 -7.54 3.32 -5.54
C CYS A 119 -8.69 4.33 -5.49
N ASP A 120 -9.90 3.91 -5.86
CA ASP A 120 -11.09 4.75 -5.83
C ASP A 120 -11.40 5.24 -4.40
N ASP A 121 -11.37 4.36 -3.40
CA ASP A 121 -11.60 4.72 -2.00
C ASP A 121 -10.59 5.77 -1.50
N TYR A 122 -9.32 5.63 -1.89
CA TYR A 122 -8.26 6.55 -1.50
C TYR A 122 -8.42 7.91 -2.20
N LEU A 123 -8.64 7.94 -3.52
CA LEU A 123 -8.82 9.17 -4.27
C LEU A 123 -10.08 9.93 -3.83
N ASN A 124 -11.18 9.23 -3.58
CA ASN A 124 -12.41 9.84 -3.06
C ASN A 124 -12.27 10.41 -1.65
N SER A 125 -11.47 9.77 -0.79
CA SER A 125 -11.18 10.30 0.56
C SER A 125 -10.16 11.45 0.54
N HIS A 126 -9.44 11.63 -0.57
CA HIS A 126 -8.47 12.69 -0.78
C HIS A 126 -8.84 13.51 -2.02
N ILE A 127 -10.11 13.96 -2.07
CA ILE A 127 -10.67 14.72 -3.21
C ILE A 127 -9.85 15.96 -3.57
N ASP A 128 -9.09 16.51 -2.62
CA ASP A 128 -8.16 17.63 -2.82
C ASP A 128 -6.98 17.29 -3.76
N LEU A 129 -6.67 16.00 -3.95
CA LEU A 129 -5.64 15.51 -4.88
C LEU A 129 -6.16 15.43 -6.32
N LEU A 130 -7.48 15.31 -6.52
CA LEU A 130 -8.08 15.12 -7.85
C LEU A 130 -8.14 16.40 -8.68
N GLY A 131 -7.76 17.55 -8.11
CA GLY A 131 -7.97 18.83 -8.77
C GLY A 131 -9.47 19.14 -8.84
N SER A 132 -9.87 20.25 -8.23
CA SER A 132 -11.22 20.75 -8.40
C SER A 132 -11.44 21.18 -9.85
N GLU A 133 -11.98 20.29 -10.68
CA GLU A 133 -12.75 20.72 -11.85
C GLU A 133 -14.06 21.33 -11.33
N ILE A 134 -14.09 22.67 -11.34
CA ILE A 134 -15.31 23.49 -11.22
C ILE A 134 -16.03 23.47 -12.57
#